data_AF-A0A5N7CLH6-F1
#
_entry.id   AF-A0A5N7CLH6-F1
#
_cell.length_a   1.000
_cell.length_b   1.000
_cell.length_c   1.000
_cell.angle_alpha   90.00
_cell.angle_beta   90.00
_cell.angle_gamma   90.00
#
_symmetry.space_group_name_H-M   'P 1'
#
loop_
_entity.id
_entity.type
_entity.pdbx_description
1 polymer ?
#
loop_
_entity_poly.entity_id
_entity_poly.type
_entity_poly.pdbx_seq_one_letter_code
_entity_poly.pdbx_strand_id
1 'polypeptide(L)'
;MLFSSAKLLAVALALTGCAVGSPVEVDLVKRGAHVPIGFRRVSEAQAREYAAAGNTLTLTRKVNGAQLGQAVYTSQTRDGWPANPQEWYCVIQADKAALDKTAKAWIPRADWFKKDKVIDAYIKQHKVDPAKTLRLSEIDGSQDHVLQMAIPPGLLGAKKGDRGPLDISVECVRPPTTLPAPRDPIDYAHWPGFVNHQ
;
A
#
# COMPACT_ATOMS: atom_id res chain seq x y z
N MET A 1 56.59 -12.67 -69.61
CA MET A 1 55.15 -12.99 -69.50
C MET A 1 55.04 -14.43 -69.09
N LEU A 2 54.48 -14.74 -67.92
CA LEU A 2 53.91 -16.04 -67.56
C LEU A 2 53.23 -15.89 -66.19
N PHE A 3 52.02 -16.41 -66.13
CA PHE A 3 50.96 -16.12 -65.18
C PHE A 3 51.28 -16.66 -63.77
N SER A 4 50.95 -15.90 -62.73
CA SER A 4 50.88 -16.40 -61.35
C SER A 4 49.49 -16.13 -60.77
N SER A 5 48.70 -17.20 -60.82
CA SER A 5 47.69 -17.65 -59.87
C SER A 5 46.76 -16.61 -59.26
N ALA A 6 45.54 -16.54 -59.81
CA ALA A 6 44.37 -15.94 -59.17
C ALA A 6 44.10 -16.60 -57.81
N LYS A 7 44.01 -15.78 -56.77
CA LYS A 7 43.49 -16.19 -55.45
C LYS A 7 41.97 -16.02 -55.46
N LEU A 8 41.26 -17.14 -55.52
CA LEU A 8 39.82 -17.25 -55.30
C LEU A 8 39.62 -18.31 -54.21
N LEU A 9 39.10 -17.88 -53.06
CA LEU A 9 38.44 -18.65 -51.98
C LEU A 9 38.09 -17.61 -50.91
N ALA A 10 36.91 -16.99 -50.92
CA ALA A 10 35.63 -17.49 -50.40
C ALA A 10 35.72 -17.96 -48.93
N VAL A 11 35.07 -17.22 -48.03
CA VAL A 11 33.85 -17.62 -47.32
C VAL A 11 33.63 -16.63 -46.17
N ALA A 12 32.51 -15.92 -46.22
CA ALA A 12 32.05 -15.04 -45.17
C ALA A 12 31.51 -15.87 -43.99
N LEU A 13 32.15 -15.76 -42.82
CA LEU A 13 31.55 -16.19 -41.56
C LEU A 13 30.74 -15.03 -40.99
N ALA A 14 29.43 -15.03 -41.24
CA ALA A 14 28.49 -14.23 -40.47
C ALA A 14 28.47 -14.79 -39.05
N LEU A 15 29.07 -14.08 -38.09
CA LEU A 15 28.85 -14.34 -36.67
C LEU A 15 27.41 -13.94 -36.35
N THR A 16 26.54 -14.93 -36.34
CA THR A 16 25.19 -14.86 -35.76
C THR A 16 25.32 -14.38 -34.32
N GLY A 17 24.83 -13.15 -34.07
CA GLY A 17 24.74 -12.61 -32.73
C GLY A 17 23.83 -13.49 -31.88
N CYS A 18 24.40 -14.18 -30.89
CA CYS A 18 23.64 -14.78 -29.81
C CYS A 18 23.13 -13.67 -28.89
N ALA A 19 22.06 -12.99 -29.30
CA ALA A 19 21.21 -12.25 -28.38
C ALA A 19 20.42 -13.27 -27.57
N VAL A 20 21.00 -13.78 -26.49
CA VAL A 20 20.23 -14.49 -25.45
C VAL A 20 19.59 -13.40 -24.58
N GLY A 21 18.63 -12.68 -25.15
CA GLY A 21 17.70 -11.88 -24.38
C GLY A 21 16.88 -12.84 -23.53
N SER A 22 17.18 -12.96 -22.25
CA SER A 22 16.32 -13.65 -21.30
C SER A 22 15.16 -12.70 -20.96
N PRO A 23 13.91 -12.96 -21.37
CA PRO A 23 12.78 -12.16 -20.95
C PRO A 23 12.30 -12.72 -19.61
N VAL A 24 12.98 -12.37 -18.53
CA VAL A 24 12.50 -12.63 -17.16
C VAL A 24 12.42 -11.32 -16.36
N GLU A 25 11.96 -10.26 -17.00
CA GLU A 25 11.63 -9.01 -16.30
C GLU A 25 10.19 -8.53 -16.59
N VAL A 26 9.48 -9.16 -17.52
CA VAL A 26 8.15 -8.66 -17.96
C VAL A 26 6.97 -9.37 -17.28
N ASP A 27 7.19 -10.51 -16.62
CA ASP A 27 6.11 -11.28 -15.96
C ASP A 27 6.10 -11.24 -14.42
N LEU A 28 7.17 -10.73 -13.78
CA LEU A 28 7.16 -10.47 -12.33
C LEU A 28 6.36 -9.20 -11.99
N VAL A 29 6.31 -8.23 -12.90
CA VAL A 29 5.45 -7.04 -12.75
C VAL A 29 3.95 -7.39 -12.82
N LYS A 30 3.60 -8.54 -13.43
CA LYS A 30 2.22 -9.04 -13.49
C LYS A 30 1.80 -9.88 -12.27
N ARG A 31 2.73 -10.31 -11.43
CA ARG A 31 2.41 -10.82 -10.08
C ARG A 31 2.39 -9.63 -9.14
N GLY A 32 1.18 -9.11 -8.90
CA GLY A 32 0.84 -8.02 -7.99
C GLY A 32 1.97 -7.52 -7.09
N ALA A 33 2.64 -6.43 -7.48
CA ALA A 33 3.65 -5.82 -6.63
C ALA A 33 2.98 -5.30 -5.36
N HIS A 34 3.32 -5.88 -4.21
CA HIS A 34 2.87 -5.35 -2.92
C HIS A 34 3.60 -4.02 -2.66
N VAL A 35 2.85 -2.93 -2.56
CA VAL A 35 3.39 -1.60 -2.27
C VAL A 35 3.03 -1.17 -0.85
N PRO A 36 3.89 -0.43 -0.14
CA PRO A 36 3.52 0.20 1.11
C PRO A 36 2.34 1.15 0.91
N ILE A 37 1.29 1.01 1.73
CA ILE A 37 0.10 1.87 1.73
C ILE A 37 -0.08 2.65 3.04
N GLY A 38 0.66 2.28 4.09
CA GLY A 38 0.63 3.02 5.33
C GLY A 38 1.55 2.43 6.38
N PHE A 39 1.78 3.20 7.44
CA PHE A 39 2.50 2.78 8.62
C PHE A 39 1.60 2.81 9.84
N ARG A 40 1.94 2.00 10.83
CA ARG A 40 1.31 2.04 12.16
C ARG A 40 2.31 1.76 13.25
N ARG A 41 2.12 2.43 14.37
CA ARG A 41 2.70 2.06 15.66
C ARG A 41 1.63 1.32 16.44
N VAL A 42 1.95 0.14 16.96
CA VAL A 42 0.96 -0.69 17.66
C VAL A 42 1.56 -1.37 18.89
N SER A 43 0.72 -1.62 19.90
CA SER A 43 1.09 -2.50 21.03
C SER A 43 1.57 -3.87 20.55
N GLU A 44 2.43 -4.52 21.34
CA GLU A 44 2.87 -5.90 21.09
C GLU A 44 1.69 -6.87 20.93
N ALA A 45 0.63 -6.72 21.74
CA ALA A 45 -0.56 -7.55 21.63
C ALA A 45 -1.21 -7.46 20.24
N GLN A 46 -1.34 -6.24 19.70
CA GLN A 46 -1.90 -6.05 18.35
C GLN A 46 -1.00 -6.60 17.25
N ALA A 47 0.32 -6.46 17.36
CA ALA A 47 1.25 -7.04 16.40
C ALA A 47 1.14 -8.58 16.38
N ARG A 48 0.96 -9.20 17.55
CA ARG A 48 0.72 -10.64 17.69
C ARG A 48 -0.64 -11.06 17.12
N GLU A 49 -1.68 -10.22 17.26
CA GLU A 49 -2.97 -10.46 16.59
C GLU A 49 -2.83 -10.51 15.07
N TYR A 50 -2.07 -9.60 14.46
CA TYR A 50 -1.82 -9.64 13.01
C TYR A 50 -1.05 -10.88 12.59
N ALA A 51 -0.01 -11.26 13.35
CA ALA A 51 0.73 -12.48 13.09
C ALA A 51 -0.17 -13.72 13.16
N ALA A 52 -1.02 -13.81 14.19
CA ALA A 52 -1.99 -14.89 14.36
C ALA A 52 -3.06 -14.93 13.25
N ALA A 53 -3.40 -13.77 12.68
CA ALA A 53 -4.32 -13.64 11.55
C ALA A 53 -3.70 -14.01 10.20
N GLY A 54 -2.40 -14.36 10.13
CA GLY A 54 -1.70 -14.67 8.90
C GLY A 54 -0.93 -13.48 8.30
N ASN A 55 -0.38 -12.62 9.17
CA ASN A 55 0.32 -11.39 8.81
C ASN A 55 -0.55 -10.42 7.99
N THR A 56 -1.77 -10.17 8.46
CA THR A 56 -2.72 -9.23 7.84
C THR A 56 -3.43 -8.39 8.90
N LEU A 57 -4.06 -7.29 8.47
CA LEU A 57 -4.76 -6.38 9.37
C LEU A 57 -6.04 -7.02 9.89
N THR A 58 -6.33 -6.75 11.15
CA THR A 58 -7.59 -7.08 11.80
C THR A 58 -8.16 -5.86 12.50
N LEU A 59 -9.49 -5.78 12.58
CA LEU A 59 -10.21 -4.82 13.41
C LEU A 59 -10.97 -5.58 14.50
N THR A 60 -10.25 -5.98 15.54
CA THR A 60 -10.78 -6.80 16.65
C THR A 60 -11.50 -5.98 17.72
N ARG A 61 -11.29 -4.66 17.73
CA ARG A 61 -11.79 -3.73 18.74
C ARG A 61 -12.33 -2.46 18.11
N LYS A 62 -13.30 -1.83 18.79
CA LYS A 62 -13.81 -0.51 18.43
C LYS A 62 -12.70 0.53 18.57
N VAL A 63 -12.62 1.43 17.60
CA VAL A 63 -11.71 2.58 17.64
C VAL A 63 -12.40 3.73 18.39
N ASN A 64 -11.79 4.16 19.49
CA ASN A 64 -12.19 5.35 20.22
C ASN A 64 -11.57 6.60 19.56
N GLY A 65 -12.30 7.72 19.52
CA GLY A 65 -11.81 8.93 18.85
C GLY A 65 -11.66 8.80 17.33
N ALA A 66 -12.43 7.92 16.71
CA ALA A 66 -12.33 7.61 15.29
C ALA A 66 -12.70 8.82 14.40
N GLN A 67 -11.69 9.50 13.85
CA GLN A 67 -11.85 10.69 13.01
C GLN A 67 -12.63 10.40 11.71
N LEU A 68 -12.38 9.25 11.10
CA LEU A 68 -12.91 8.80 9.80
C LEU A 68 -13.87 7.59 9.92
N GLY A 69 -14.45 7.38 11.10
CA GLY A 69 -15.34 6.24 11.41
C GLY A 69 -14.60 4.95 11.78
N GLN A 70 -15.34 3.86 12.01
CA GLN A 70 -14.77 2.59 12.45
C GLN A 70 -13.98 1.91 11.33
N ALA A 71 -12.66 1.84 11.49
CA ALA A 71 -11.73 1.38 10.47
C ALA A 71 -10.35 1.09 11.09
N VAL A 72 -9.46 0.51 10.32
CA VAL A 72 -8.04 0.42 10.66
C VAL A 72 -7.31 1.66 10.17
N TYR A 73 -6.71 2.42 11.09
CA TYR A 73 -6.02 3.68 10.81
C TYR A 73 -4.54 3.51 10.57
N THR A 74 -4.02 4.02 9.46
CA THR A 74 -2.59 4.11 9.13
C THR A 74 -2.17 5.55 8.93
N SER A 75 -0.88 5.84 9.04
CA SER A 75 -0.28 7.13 8.68
C SER A 75 0.56 7.02 7.42
N GLN A 76 0.71 8.16 6.73
CA GLN A 76 1.57 8.34 5.57
C GLN A 76 3.06 8.15 5.89
N THR A 77 3.44 8.47 7.13
CA THR A 77 4.82 8.37 7.64
C THR A 77 4.90 7.37 8.78
N ARG A 78 6.10 6.83 9.02
CA ARG A 78 6.36 5.81 10.05
C ARG A 78 5.88 6.24 11.45
N ASP A 79 6.13 7.50 11.78
CA ASP A 79 5.90 8.09 13.11
C ASP A 79 4.79 9.15 13.08
N GLY A 80 3.92 9.11 12.06
CA GLY A 80 2.89 10.12 11.84
C GLY A 80 1.83 10.20 12.96
N TRP A 81 1.55 9.07 13.61
CA TRP A 81 0.78 9.03 14.85
C TRP A 81 1.71 8.95 16.06
N PRO A 82 1.47 9.76 17.12
CA PRO A 82 2.19 9.63 18.38
C PRO A 82 2.07 8.21 18.94
N ALA A 83 3.18 7.70 19.45
CA ALA A 83 3.30 6.33 19.90
C ALA A 83 4.26 6.19 21.06
N ASN A 84 4.04 5.17 21.89
CA ASN A 84 4.98 4.86 22.95
C ASN A 84 6.27 4.26 22.36
N PRO A 85 7.45 4.48 22.97
CA PRO A 85 8.71 3.94 22.45
C PRO A 85 8.74 2.41 22.31
N GLN A 86 7.95 1.69 23.12
CA GLN A 86 7.86 0.23 23.12
C GLN A 86 6.89 -0.33 22.07
N GLU A 87 6.09 0.52 21.43
CA GLU A 87 5.20 0.06 20.36
C GLU A 87 6.01 -0.47 19.18
N TRP A 88 5.43 -1.44 18.49
CA TRP A 88 6.02 -2.07 17.32
C TRP A 88 5.78 -1.20 16.10
N TYR A 89 6.74 -1.21 15.18
CA TYR A 89 6.62 -0.57 13.88
C TYR A 89 6.00 -1.55 12.90
N CYS A 90 4.88 -1.19 12.29
CA CYS A 90 4.26 -1.99 11.26
C CYS A 90 4.23 -1.25 9.93
N VAL A 91 4.67 -1.92 8.87
CA VAL A 91 4.45 -1.50 7.48
C VAL A 91 3.27 -2.29 6.93
N ILE A 92 2.31 -1.58 6.36
CA ILE A 92 1.12 -2.15 5.75
C ILE A 92 1.31 -2.07 4.25
N GLN A 93 1.16 -3.20 3.57
CA GLN A 93 1.27 -3.30 2.12
C GLN A 93 -0.01 -3.87 1.54
N ALA A 94 -0.25 -3.59 0.26
CA ALA A 94 -1.37 -4.14 -0.50
C ALA A 94 -0.94 -4.40 -1.94
N ASP A 95 -1.67 -5.26 -2.63
CA ASP A 95 -1.53 -5.45 -4.07
C ASP A 95 -1.77 -4.12 -4.79
N LYS A 96 -0.81 -3.67 -5.60
CA LYS A 96 -0.87 -2.40 -6.32
C LYS A 96 -2.08 -2.32 -7.25
N ALA A 97 -2.42 -3.40 -7.96
CA ALA A 97 -3.51 -3.39 -8.91
C ALA A 97 -4.88 -3.30 -8.21
N ALA A 98 -5.04 -3.98 -7.07
CA ALA A 98 -6.21 -3.88 -6.22
C ALA A 98 -6.32 -2.49 -5.58
N LEU A 99 -5.20 -1.93 -5.09
CA LEU A 99 -5.13 -0.57 -4.56
C LEU A 99 -5.58 0.43 -5.63
N ASP A 100 -5.06 0.36 -6.85
CA ASP A 100 -5.35 1.30 -7.92
C ASP A 100 -6.84 1.31 -8.31
N LYS A 101 -7.50 0.15 -8.24
CA LYS A 101 -8.93 -0.02 -8.54
C LYS A 101 -9.84 0.35 -7.38
N THR A 102 -9.31 0.35 -6.16
CA THR A 102 -10.10 0.62 -4.95
C THR A 102 -10.41 2.11 -4.84
N ALA A 103 -11.69 2.43 -4.64
CA ALA A 103 -12.15 3.80 -4.46
C ALA A 103 -11.49 4.44 -3.23
N LYS A 104 -11.17 5.72 -3.35
CA LYS A 104 -10.57 6.55 -2.29
C LYS A 104 -11.37 7.83 -2.17
N ALA A 105 -11.53 8.34 -0.96
CA ALA A 105 -12.19 9.61 -0.72
C ALA A 105 -11.44 10.41 0.34
N TRP A 106 -11.13 11.66 0.02
CA TRP A 106 -10.75 12.67 1.01
C TRP A 106 -12.00 13.04 1.82
N ILE A 107 -12.00 12.78 3.12
CA ILE A 107 -13.13 13.13 3.98
C ILE A 107 -12.95 14.58 4.42
N PRO A 108 -13.93 15.46 4.18
CA PRO A 108 -13.81 16.88 4.51
C PRO A 108 -13.79 17.07 6.02
N ARG A 109 -13.06 18.10 6.47
CA ARG A 109 -12.92 18.41 7.91
C ARG A 109 -14.24 18.57 8.64
N ALA A 110 -15.28 19.09 7.97
CA ALA A 110 -16.62 19.23 8.54
C ALA A 110 -17.27 17.88 8.95
N ASP A 111 -16.85 16.78 8.33
CA ASP A 111 -17.35 15.43 8.57
C ASP A 111 -16.44 14.60 9.48
N TRP A 112 -15.29 15.13 9.89
CA TRP A 112 -14.42 14.46 10.86
C TRP A 112 -15.13 14.30 12.20
N PHE A 113 -14.87 13.16 12.86
CA PHE A 113 -15.45 12.75 14.14
C PHE A 113 -16.98 12.65 14.16
N LYS A 114 -17.65 12.75 12.99
CA LYS A 114 -19.06 12.45 12.88
C LYS A 114 -19.29 10.93 12.95
N LYS A 115 -20.53 10.55 13.20
CA LYS A 115 -20.94 9.13 13.18
C LYS A 115 -20.72 8.54 11.79
N ASP A 116 -20.35 7.27 11.70
CA ASP A 116 -20.10 6.54 10.44
C ASP A 116 -21.19 6.78 9.39
N LYS A 117 -22.47 6.81 9.78
CA LYS A 117 -23.59 7.08 8.85
C LYS A 117 -23.48 8.41 8.08
N VAL A 118 -22.83 9.42 8.66
CA VAL A 118 -22.63 10.74 8.04
C VAL A 118 -21.49 10.67 7.02
N ILE A 119 -20.36 10.10 7.42
CA ILE A 119 -19.21 9.85 6.55
C ILE A 119 -19.60 8.94 5.38
N ASP A 120 -20.37 7.89 5.65
CA ASP A 120 -20.89 6.97 4.64
C ASP A 120 -21.85 7.68 3.68
N ALA A 121 -22.68 8.60 4.17
CA ALA A 121 -23.56 9.40 3.32
C ALA A 121 -22.76 10.31 2.39
N TYR A 122 -21.70 10.95 2.89
CA TYR A 122 -20.78 11.74 2.08
C TYR A 122 -20.15 10.89 0.96
N ILE A 123 -19.56 9.73 1.31
CA ILE A 123 -18.95 8.83 0.33
C ILE A 123 -19.96 8.37 -0.74
N LYS A 124 -21.20 8.06 -0.34
CA LYS A 124 -22.27 7.65 -1.26
C LYS A 124 -22.66 8.72 -2.28
N GLN A 125 -22.50 10.02 -1.97
CA GLN A 125 -22.76 11.10 -2.93
C GLN A 125 -21.85 10.98 -4.17
N HIS A 126 -20.68 10.38 -4.01
CA HIS A 126 -19.73 10.10 -5.09
C HIS A 126 -19.97 8.75 -5.81
N LYS A 127 -21.11 8.09 -5.55
CA LYS A 127 -21.53 6.84 -6.20
C LYS A 127 -20.59 5.65 -5.99
N VAL A 128 -19.87 5.63 -4.85
CA VAL A 128 -19.03 4.50 -4.42
C VAL A 128 -19.51 3.92 -3.09
N ASP A 129 -19.12 2.68 -2.81
CA ASP A 129 -19.52 1.95 -1.61
C ASP A 129 -18.64 2.34 -0.40
N PRO A 130 -19.19 2.94 0.68
CA PRO A 130 -18.41 3.33 1.85
C PRO A 130 -17.73 2.19 2.59
N ALA A 131 -18.23 0.95 2.45
CA ALA A 131 -17.61 -0.22 3.05
C ALA A 131 -16.36 -0.67 2.28
N LYS A 132 -16.20 -0.23 1.03
CA LYS A 132 -15.12 -0.59 0.11
C LYS A 132 -14.31 0.61 -0.38
N THR A 133 -14.43 1.75 0.31
CA THR A 133 -13.74 3.00 -0.05
C THR A 133 -12.74 3.36 1.03
N LEU A 134 -11.46 3.45 0.66
CA LEU A 134 -10.42 3.97 1.55
C LEU A 134 -10.72 5.44 1.89
N ARG A 135 -10.64 5.78 3.17
CA ARG A 135 -10.96 7.13 3.67
C ARG A 135 -9.67 7.81 4.02
N LEU A 136 -9.41 8.98 3.46
CA LEU A 136 -8.18 9.72 3.73
C LEU A 136 -8.49 11.08 4.30
N SER A 137 -7.59 11.58 5.13
CA SER A 137 -7.62 12.95 5.63
C SER A 137 -6.24 13.33 6.18
N GLU A 138 -6.09 14.57 6.56
CA GLU A 138 -5.06 14.96 7.52
C GLU A 138 -5.38 14.38 8.92
N ILE A 139 -4.34 14.14 9.73
CA ILE A 139 -4.47 13.85 11.16
C ILE A 139 -4.87 15.14 11.90
N ASP A 140 -6.03 15.15 12.53
CA ASP A 140 -6.45 16.32 13.31
C ASP A 140 -5.43 16.62 14.43
N GLY A 141 -5.00 17.88 14.51
CA GLY A 141 -3.98 18.33 15.44
C GLY A 141 -2.53 18.02 15.03
N SER A 142 -2.29 17.44 13.84
CA SER A 142 -0.94 17.34 13.29
C SER A 142 -0.39 18.73 12.95
N GLN A 143 0.83 19.04 13.40
CA GLN A 143 1.50 20.30 13.06
C GLN A 143 2.08 20.27 11.64
N ASP A 144 2.49 19.10 11.17
CA ASP A 144 3.13 18.90 9.87
C ASP A 144 2.14 18.46 8.78
N HIS A 145 0.83 18.63 9.02
CA HIS A 145 -0.24 18.22 8.11
C HIS A 145 -0.13 16.75 7.66
N VAL A 146 0.27 15.87 8.58
CA VAL A 146 0.50 14.45 8.26
C VAL A 146 -0.80 13.80 7.81
N LEU A 147 -0.76 13.09 6.70
CA LEU A 147 -1.92 12.38 6.16
C LEU A 147 -2.10 11.02 6.83
N GLN A 148 -3.36 10.60 6.92
CA GLN A 148 -3.79 9.29 7.39
C GLN A 148 -4.72 8.64 6.38
N MET A 149 -4.84 7.32 6.52
CA MET A 149 -5.81 6.51 5.81
C MET A 149 -6.53 5.61 6.78
N ALA A 150 -7.85 5.54 6.67
CA ALA A 150 -8.69 4.59 7.38
C ALA A 150 -9.19 3.53 6.39
N ILE A 151 -8.82 2.27 6.66
CA ILE A 151 -9.21 1.09 5.88
C ILE A 151 -10.49 0.52 6.49
N PRO A 152 -11.67 0.64 5.84
CA PRO A 152 -12.91 0.14 6.42
C PRO A 152 -12.94 -1.38 6.52
N PRO A 153 -13.79 -1.95 7.40
CA PRO A 153 -13.86 -3.40 7.62
C PRO A 153 -14.12 -4.22 6.35
N GLY A 154 -14.86 -3.68 5.37
CA GLY A 154 -15.15 -4.36 4.11
C GLY A 154 -13.94 -4.54 3.18
N LEU A 155 -12.80 -3.92 3.49
CA LEU A 155 -11.53 -4.11 2.80
C LEU A 155 -10.56 -5.06 3.54
N LEU A 156 -10.95 -5.53 4.73
CA LEU A 156 -10.17 -6.48 5.51
C LEU A 156 -10.58 -7.93 5.18
N GLY A 157 -9.75 -8.89 5.54
CA GLY A 157 -10.12 -10.30 5.47
C GLY A 157 -11.17 -10.68 6.51
N ALA A 158 -12.05 -11.61 6.15
CA ALA A 158 -13.13 -12.07 7.02
C ALA A 158 -12.71 -13.21 7.97
N LYS A 159 -11.58 -13.87 7.70
CA LYS A 159 -11.09 -15.03 8.46
C LYS A 159 -9.57 -15.10 8.46
N LYS A 160 -8.99 -15.97 9.30
CA LYS A 160 -7.53 -16.17 9.37
C LYS A 160 -6.96 -16.53 7.99
N GLY A 161 -5.91 -15.82 7.59
CA GLY A 161 -5.23 -15.98 6.30
C GLY A 161 -5.94 -15.32 5.12
N ASP A 162 -7.17 -14.83 5.29
CA ASP A 162 -7.82 -13.98 4.30
C ASP A 162 -7.23 -12.58 4.40
N ARG A 163 -6.73 -12.06 3.27
CA ARG A 163 -6.08 -10.75 3.19
C ARG A 163 -7.01 -9.69 2.60
N GLY A 164 -8.28 -10.04 2.37
CA GLY A 164 -9.30 -9.13 1.87
C GLY A 164 -9.10 -8.73 0.41
N PRO A 165 -9.96 -7.83 -0.12
CA PRO A 165 -9.93 -7.40 -1.51
C PRO A 165 -8.64 -6.69 -1.94
N LEU A 166 -7.86 -6.16 -0.99
CA LEU A 166 -6.60 -5.45 -1.23
C LEU A 166 -5.37 -6.35 -1.15
N ASP A 167 -5.53 -7.64 -0.82
CA ASP A 167 -4.42 -8.54 -0.48
C ASP A 167 -3.46 -7.91 0.55
N ILE A 168 -4.01 -7.46 1.67
CA ILE A 168 -3.25 -6.73 2.69
C ILE A 168 -2.26 -7.67 3.38
N SER A 169 -0.99 -7.28 3.39
CA SER A 169 0.05 -7.87 4.23
C SER A 169 0.59 -6.86 5.24
N VAL A 170 0.98 -7.35 6.40
CA VAL A 170 1.52 -6.54 7.50
C VAL A 170 2.81 -7.16 7.99
N GLU A 171 3.86 -6.35 8.01
CA GLU A 171 5.13 -6.69 8.65
C GLU A 171 5.31 -5.80 9.87
N CYS A 172 5.43 -6.40 11.05
CA CYS A 172 5.66 -5.68 12.30
C CYS A 172 7.00 -6.07 12.93
N VAL A 173 7.78 -5.07 13.36
CA VAL A 173 9.06 -5.26 14.04
C VAL A 173 9.06 -4.61 15.42
N ARG A 174 9.71 -5.28 16.37
CA ARG A 174 9.90 -4.78 17.74
C ARG A 174 11.01 -3.71 17.78
N PRO A 175 10.86 -2.63 18.57
CA PRO A 175 11.96 -1.71 18.88
C PRO A 175 13.02 -2.34 19.82
N PRO A 176 14.28 -1.88 19.81
CA PRO A 176 14.85 -0.93 18.86
C PRO A 176 15.01 -1.62 17.50
N THR A 177 14.50 -0.99 16.44
CA THR A 177 14.63 -1.52 15.09
C THR A 177 15.47 -0.59 14.24
N THR A 178 16.29 -1.18 13.39
CA THR A 178 17.05 -0.52 12.34
C THR A 178 16.33 -0.52 11.01
N LEU A 179 15.05 -0.96 10.95
CA LEU A 179 14.27 -0.84 9.73
C LEU A 179 14.41 0.59 9.23
N PRO A 180 14.97 0.80 8.02
CA PRO A 180 14.97 2.11 7.44
C PRO A 180 13.50 2.51 7.40
N ALA A 181 13.13 3.57 8.12
CA ALA A 181 11.91 4.26 7.75
C ALA A 181 12.01 4.46 6.24
N PRO A 182 10.94 4.22 5.47
CA PRO A 182 10.78 4.95 4.24
C PRO A 182 10.92 6.42 4.66
N ARG A 183 12.07 7.01 4.31
CA ARG A 183 12.39 8.39 4.75
C ARG A 183 11.36 9.34 4.17
N ASP A 184 10.85 8.97 3.01
CA ASP A 184 9.84 9.70 2.28
C ASP A 184 8.46 9.20 2.69
N PRO A 185 7.53 10.12 3.02
CA PRO A 185 6.12 9.80 3.19
C PRO A 185 5.56 9.05 1.97
N ILE A 186 4.64 8.12 2.21
CA ILE A 186 3.92 7.47 1.09
C ILE A 186 3.10 8.53 0.36
N ASP A 187 3.30 8.66 -0.94
CA ASP A 187 2.60 9.70 -1.71
C ASP A 187 1.15 9.31 -2.01
N TYR A 188 0.24 9.72 -1.11
CA TYR A 188 -1.19 9.54 -1.31
C TYR A 188 -1.77 10.42 -2.42
N ALA A 189 -1.16 11.58 -2.72
CA ALA A 189 -1.72 12.55 -3.65
C ALA A 189 -1.75 12.05 -5.09
N HIS A 190 -0.80 11.18 -5.47
CA HIS A 190 -0.68 10.65 -6.83
C HIS A 190 -1.33 9.27 -7.01
N TRP A 191 -2.06 8.76 -6.02
CA TRP A 191 -2.80 7.51 -6.20
C TRP A 191 -4.02 7.70 -7.11
N PRO A 192 -4.32 6.74 -8.01
CA PRO A 192 -5.56 6.76 -8.77
C PRO A 192 -6.75 6.36 -7.89
N GLY A 193 -7.97 6.58 -8.40
CA GLY A 193 -9.20 6.10 -7.77
C GLY A 193 -9.79 7.02 -6.71
N PHE A 194 -9.27 8.24 -6.54
CA PHE A 194 -9.97 9.27 -5.77
C PHE A 194 -11.25 9.71 -6.46
N VAL A 195 -12.32 9.84 -5.68
CA VAL A 195 -13.63 10.29 -6.16
C VAL A 195 -13.86 11.79 -5.96
N ASN A 196 -12.88 12.47 -5.36
CA ASN A 196 -12.87 13.87 -5.02
C ASN A 196 -11.42 14.40 -4.93
N HIS A 197 -11.28 15.71 -4.80
CA HIS A 197 -10.00 16.36 -4.53
C HIS A 197 -9.87 16.64 -3.03
N GLN A 198 -8.63 16.76 -2.57
CA GLN A 198 -8.30 17.09 -1.18
C GLN A 198 -8.72 18.51 -0.83
#